data_AF-A0A316SL13-F1
#
_entry.id   AF-A0A316SL13-F1
#
_cell.length_a   1.000
_cell.length_b   1.000
_cell.length_c   1.000
_cell.angle_alpha   90.00
_cell.angle_beta   90.00
_cell.angle_gamma   90.00
#
_symmetry.space_group_name_H-M   'P 1'
#
loop_
_entity.id
_entity.type
_entity.pdbx_description
1 polymer ?
#
loop_
_entity_poly.entity_id
_entity_poly.type
_entity_poly.pdbx_seq_one_letter_code
_entity_poly.pdbx_strand_id
1 'polypeptide(L)'
;MDRERVMARVEQLLKEKHMSMNALMKETEISTTMYQWKKNASRDATRSPSLKSIEKICQFFGISLSYFFAENESEENEVKTRELIAMLSRLNKAQLDVLTDFLREFTEK
;
A
#
# COMPACT_ATOMS: atom_id res chain seq x y z
N MET A 1 14.35 9.12 -4.82
CA MET A 1 13.09 8.36 -5.02
C MET A 1 12.46 8.88 -6.29
N ASP A 2 12.24 8.01 -7.27
CA ASP A 2 11.72 8.41 -8.58
C ASP A 2 10.22 8.68 -8.51
N ARG A 3 9.83 9.87 -8.98
CA ARG A 3 8.43 10.32 -9.05
C ARG A 3 7.61 9.43 -9.97
N GLU A 4 8.17 9.01 -11.11
CA GLU A 4 7.45 8.20 -12.09
C GLU A 4 7.13 6.82 -11.51
N ARG A 5 8.12 6.18 -10.86
CA ARG A 5 7.90 4.92 -10.11
C ARG A 5 6.83 5.06 -9.03
N VAL A 6 6.85 6.13 -8.24
CA VAL A 6 5.85 6.37 -7.18
C VAL A 6 4.45 6.55 -7.78
N MET A 7 4.31 7.35 -8.85
CA MET A 7 3.02 7.56 -9.50
C MET A 7 2.47 6.28 -10.13
N ALA A 8 3.31 5.52 -10.83
CA ALA A 8 2.94 4.23 -11.40
C ALA A 8 2.46 3.24 -10.31
N ARG A 9 3.15 3.21 -9.17
CA ARG A 9 2.75 2.39 -8.03
C ARG A 9 1.40 2.80 -7.44
N VAL A 10 1.14 4.11 -7.31
CA VAL A 10 -0.17 4.61 -6.85
C VAL A 10 -1.28 4.20 -7.83
N GLU A 11 -1.07 4.34 -9.13
CA GLU A 11 -2.04 3.95 -10.15
C GLU A 11 -2.32 2.44 -10.14
N GLN A 12 -1.29 1.62 -9.95
CA GLN A 12 -1.44 0.18 -9.76
C GLN A 12 -2.34 -0.14 -8.55
N LEU A 13 -2.04 0.44 -7.38
CA LEU A 13 -2.80 0.21 -6.15
C LEU A 13 -4.27 0.67 -6.26
N LEU A 14 -4.51 1.81 -6.93
CA LEU A 14 -5.86 2.28 -7.23
C LEU A 14 -6.64 1.26 -8.07
N LYS A 15 -6.00 0.67 -9.09
CA LYS A 15 -6.61 -0.35 -9.95
C LYS A 15 -6.93 -1.62 -9.17
N GLU A 16 -5.99 -2.12 -8.38
CA GLU A 16 -6.15 -3.35 -7.58
C GLU A 16 -7.23 -3.22 -6.51
N LYS A 17 -7.35 -2.04 -5.89
CA LYS A 17 -8.34 -1.77 -4.84
C LYS A 17 -9.68 -1.26 -5.36
N HIS A 18 -9.84 -1.15 -6.69
CA HIS A 18 -11.01 -0.57 -7.35
C HIS A 18 -11.37 0.85 -6.85
N MET A 19 -10.35 1.67 -6.62
CA MET A 19 -10.46 3.04 -6.12
C MET A 19 -10.12 4.07 -7.19
N SER A 20 -10.65 5.29 -7.07
CA SER A 20 -10.31 6.39 -7.99
C SER A 20 -9.25 7.30 -7.40
N MET A 21 -8.45 7.94 -8.26
CA MET A 21 -7.50 8.98 -7.86
C MET A 21 -8.18 10.13 -7.10
N ASN A 22 -9.43 10.44 -7.44
CA ASN A 22 -10.22 11.46 -6.74
C ASN A 22 -10.56 11.04 -5.30
N ALA A 23 -10.87 9.75 -5.08
CA ALA A 23 -11.10 9.23 -3.73
C ALA A 23 -9.84 9.35 -2.88
N LEU A 24 -8.69 8.90 -3.40
CA LEU A 24 -7.39 9.09 -2.75
C LEU A 24 -7.18 10.56 -2.39
N MET A 25 -7.27 11.47 -3.36
CA MET A 25 -7.03 12.90 -3.11
C MET A 25 -8.03 13.57 -2.16
N LYS A 26 -9.25 13.04 -2.02
CA LYS A 26 -10.27 13.58 -1.12
C LYS A 26 -10.07 13.09 0.31
N GLU A 27 -9.72 11.83 0.47
CA GLU A 27 -9.54 11.18 1.77
C GLU A 27 -8.14 11.38 2.33
N THR A 28 -7.21 11.84 1.49
CA THR A 28 -5.85 12.19 1.88
C THR A 28 -5.59 13.68 1.68
N GLU A 29 -4.95 14.32 2.66
CA GLU A 29 -4.54 15.74 2.56
C GLU A 29 -3.30 15.93 1.66
N ILE A 30 -3.19 15.19 0.55
CA ILE A 30 -2.06 15.26 -0.38
C ILE A 30 -2.49 15.64 -1.80
N SER A 31 -3.72 16.13 -2.00
CA SER A 31 -4.23 16.49 -3.33
C SER A 31 -3.26 17.43 -4.07
N THR A 32 -2.78 18.50 -3.40
CA THR A 32 -1.79 19.42 -3.97
C THR A 32 -0.48 18.72 -4.35
N THR A 33 -0.01 17.77 -3.52
CA THR A 33 1.18 16.98 -3.78
C THR A 33 0.99 16.05 -4.99
N MET A 34 -0.18 15.40 -5.11
CA MET A 34 -0.51 14.55 -6.24
C MET A 34 -0.57 15.33 -7.56
N TYR A 35 -1.17 16.53 -7.55
CA TYR A 35 -1.16 17.41 -8.73
C TYR A 35 0.27 17.84 -9.10
N GLN A 36 1.12 18.14 -8.12
CA GLN A 36 2.52 18.49 -8.36
C GLN A 36 3.30 17.33 -8.98
N TRP A 37 3.08 16.10 -8.51
CA TRP A 37 3.75 14.93 -9.09
C TRP A 37 3.25 14.59 -10.50
N LYS A 38 1.96 14.85 -10.77
CA LYS A 38 1.37 14.66 -12.11
C LYS A 38 1.85 15.72 -13.11
N LYS A 39 2.06 16.96 -12.67
CA LYS A 39 2.45 18.07 -13.54
C LYS A 39 3.95 18.00 -13.82
N ASN A 40 4.32 17.59 -15.03
CA ASN A 40 5.71 17.58 -15.49
C ASN A 40 6.21 18.99 -15.86
N ALA A 41 6.00 19.97 -14.98
CA ALA A 41 6.47 21.34 -15.20
C ALA A 41 7.95 21.45 -14.88
N SER A 42 8.71 22.16 -15.72
CA SER A 42 10.17 22.35 -15.58
C SER A 42 10.59 22.90 -14.20
N ARG A 43 9.72 23.68 -13.53
CA ARG A 43 9.96 24.21 -12.18
C ARG A 43 9.91 23.15 -11.07
N ASP A 44 9.18 22.06 -11.26
CA ASP A 44 8.97 21.01 -10.26
C ASP A 44 9.62 19.67 -10.68
N ALA A 45 10.38 19.65 -11.78
CA ALA A 45 10.99 18.45 -12.34
C ALA A 45 11.96 17.74 -11.37
N THR A 46 12.57 18.48 -10.44
CA THR A 46 13.49 17.95 -9.43
C THR A 46 12.82 17.58 -8.11
N ARG A 47 11.50 17.81 -7.97
CA ARG A 47 10.80 17.62 -6.71
C ARG A 47 10.47 16.13 -6.50
N SER A 48 11.26 15.47 -5.67
CA SER A 48 11.03 14.07 -5.31
C SER A 48 9.84 13.92 -4.34
N PRO A 49 9.07 12.83 -4.46
CA PRO A 49 8.11 12.43 -3.43
C PRO A 49 8.74 12.34 -2.04
N SER A 50 8.06 12.90 -1.04
CA SER A 50 8.48 12.79 0.36
C SER A 50 7.95 11.50 0.98
N LEU A 51 8.73 10.89 1.88
CA LEU A 51 8.28 9.69 2.60
C LEU A 51 6.97 9.94 3.36
N LYS A 52 6.82 11.13 3.96
CA LYS A 52 5.60 11.54 4.68
C LYS A 52 4.35 11.54 3.78
N SER A 53 4.49 11.97 2.52
CA SER A 53 3.39 11.91 1.56
C SER A 53 3.04 10.47 1.19
N ILE A 54 4.03 9.60 1.08
CA ILE A 54 3.84 8.18 0.78
C ILE A 54 3.24 7.43 1.98
N GLU A 55 3.61 7.77 3.20
CA GLU A 55 2.99 7.23 4.42
C GLU A 55 1.47 7.51 4.44
N LYS A 56 1.04 8.73 4.07
CA LYS A 56 -0.38 9.05 3.93
C LYS A 56 -1.07 8.19 2.87
N ILE A 57 -0.40 7.88 1.77
CA ILE A 57 -0.89 6.99 0.72
C ILE A 57 -1.00 5.55 1.23
N CYS A 58 0.04 5.05 1.90
CA CYS A 58 0.05 3.72 2.52
C CYS A 58 -1.08 3.56 3.54
N GLN A 59 -1.31 4.58 4.37
CA GLN A 59 -2.43 4.61 5.33
C GLN A 59 -3.78 4.52 4.63
N PHE A 60 -3.99 5.28 3.56
CA PHE A 60 -5.22 5.22 2.76
C PHE A 60 -5.48 3.81 2.20
N PHE A 61 -4.45 3.15 1.68
CA PHE A 61 -4.58 1.79 1.13
C PHE A 61 -4.57 0.67 2.19
N GLY A 62 -4.26 0.98 3.45
CA GLY A 62 -4.08 -0.01 4.51
C GLY A 62 -2.89 -0.94 4.26
N ILE A 63 -1.80 -0.43 3.69
CA ILE A 63 -0.57 -1.17 3.39
C ILE A 63 0.63 -0.58 4.14
N SER A 64 1.71 -1.34 4.27
CA SER A 64 2.98 -0.81 4.80
C SER A 64 3.80 -0.09 3.73
N LEU A 65 4.82 0.65 4.17
CA LEU A 65 5.83 1.21 3.28
C LEU A 65 6.62 0.11 2.56
N SER A 66 6.94 -0.99 3.25
CA SER A 66 7.63 -2.12 2.64
C SER A 66 6.81 -2.72 1.50
N TYR A 67 5.49 -2.85 1.67
CA TYR A 67 4.60 -3.31 0.61
C TYR A 67 4.53 -2.30 -0.55
N PHE A 68 4.51 -1.01 -0.24
CA PHE A 68 4.50 0.03 -1.26
C PHE A 68 5.74 -0.03 -2.16
N PHE A 69 6.93 -0.27 -1.58
CA PHE A 69 8.19 -0.28 -2.31
C PHE A 69 8.60 -1.62 -2.92
N ALA A 70 7.85 -2.70 -2.65
CA ALA A 70 8.07 -4.01 -3.25
C ALA A 70 8.15 -3.90 -4.79
N GLU A 71 9.14 -4.56 -5.38
CA GLU A 71 9.49 -4.43 -6.80
C GLU A 71 8.62 -5.33 -7.69
N ASN A 72 8.10 -6.42 -7.14
CA ASN A 72 7.32 -7.41 -7.85
C ASN A 72 6.35 -8.14 -6.91
N GLU A 73 5.46 -8.93 -7.49
CA GLU A 73 4.43 -9.69 -6.77
C GLU A 73 5.02 -10.70 -5.77
N SER A 74 6.20 -11.28 -6.04
CA SER A 74 6.86 -12.18 -5.10
C SER A 74 7.24 -11.43 -3.81
N GLU A 75 7.88 -10.27 -3.95
CA GLU A 75 8.25 -9.44 -2.80
C GLU A 75 7.02 -8.90 -2.06
N GLU A 76 5.97 -8.53 -2.79
CA GLU A 76 4.67 -8.17 -2.18
C GLU A 76 4.10 -9.29 -1.30
N ASN A 77 4.16 -10.53 -1.79
CA ASN A 77 3.68 -11.71 -1.07
C ASN A 77 4.56 -12.03 0.15
N GLU A 78 5.88 -11.87 0.03
CA GLU A 78 6.81 -12.02 1.16
C GLU A 78 6.53 -10.97 2.26
N VAL A 79 6.30 -9.71 1.89
CA VAL A 79 5.93 -8.65 2.84
C VAL A 79 4.61 -8.99 3.54
N LYS A 80 3.56 -9.31 2.78
CA LYS A 80 2.24 -9.68 3.34
C LYS A 80 2.34 -10.87 4.29
N THR A 81 3.07 -11.91 3.89
CA THR A 81 3.23 -13.14 4.70
C THR A 81 3.93 -12.84 6.02
N ARG A 82 5.01 -12.06 5.98
CA ARG A 82 5.74 -11.64 7.18
C ARG A 82 4.88 -10.78 8.11
N GLU A 83 4.13 -9.84 7.57
CA GLU A 83 3.19 -9.01 8.35
C GLU A 83 2.10 -9.86 9.01
N LEU A 84 1.54 -10.82 8.26
CA LEU A 84 0.55 -11.76 8.79
C LEU A 84 1.15 -12.58 9.95
N ILE A 85 2.33 -13.18 9.78
CA ILE A 85 3.02 -13.94 10.85
C ILE A 85 3.24 -13.05 12.09
N ALA A 86 3.62 -11.79 11.90
CA ALA A 86 3.79 -10.84 13.01
C ALA A 86 2.48 -10.47 13.72
N MET A 87 1.34 -10.51 13.02
CA MET A 87 0.01 -10.35 13.64
C MET A 87 -0.40 -11.61 14.39
N LEU A 88 -0.17 -12.79 13.79
CA LEU A 88 -0.48 -14.09 14.39
C LEU A 88 0.25 -14.30 15.72
N SER A 89 1.50 -13.84 15.83
CA SER A 89 2.29 -13.98 17.06
C SER A 89 1.74 -13.19 18.26
N ARG A 90 0.76 -12.30 18.04
CA ARG A 90 0.10 -11.50 19.08
C ARG A 90 -1.21 -12.11 19.57
N LEU A 91 -1.69 -13.15 18.91
CA LEU A 91 -2.95 -13.81 19.25
C LEU A 91 -2.76 -14.78 20.40
N ASN A 92 -3.78 -14.91 21.25
CA ASN A 92 -3.84 -15.98 22.23
C ASN A 92 -4.31 -17.30 21.59
N LYS A 93 -4.20 -18.41 22.36
CA LYS A 93 -4.54 -19.75 21.87
C LYS A 93 -5.96 -19.83 21.29
N ALA A 94 -6.97 -19.32 22.00
CA ALA A 94 -8.35 -19.38 21.53
C ALA A 94 -8.57 -18.59 20.23
N GLN A 95 -7.94 -17.42 20.09
CA GLN A 95 -8.00 -16.62 18.85
C GLN A 95 -7.30 -17.33 17.68
N LEU A 96 -6.16 -17.98 17.95
CA LEU A 96 -5.42 -18.72 16.96
C LEU A 96 -6.16 -19.98 16.51
N ASP A 97 -6.85 -20.68 17.43
CA ASP A 97 -7.68 -21.84 17.13
C ASP A 97 -8.82 -21.44 16.17
N VAL A 98 -9.56 -20.36 16.49
CA VAL A 98 -10.63 -19.83 15.61
C VAL A 98 -10.12 -19.50 14.22
N LEU A 99 -8.95 -18.84 14.12
CA LEU A 99 -8.38 -18.50 12.83
C LEU A 99 -7.89 -19.73 12.06
N THR A 100 -7.37 -20.74 12.77
CA THR A 100 -6.94 -22.00 12.16
C THR A 100 -8.13 -22.73 11.54
N ASP A 101 -9.25 -22.80 12.26
CA ASP A 101 -10.47 -23.45 11.75
C ASP A 101 -11.01 -22.72 10.52
N PHE A 102 -11.04 -21.38 10.55
CA PHE A 102 -11.39 -20.56 9.38
C PHE A 102 -10.49 -20.84 8.17
N LEU A 103 -9.17 -20.91 8.36
CA LEU A 103 -8.22 -21.16 7.27
C LEU A 103 -8.40 -22.56 6.67
N ARG A 104 -8.66 -23.58 7.49
CA ARG A 104 -8.93 -24.95 6.99
C ARG A 104 -10.14 -24.97 6.05
N GLU A 105 -11.23 -24.32 6.44
CA GLU A 105 -12.44 -24.22 5.60
C GLU A 105 -12.18 -23.56 4.24
N PHE A 106 -11.22 -22.62 4.19
CA PHE A 106 -10.82 -21.94 2.95
C PHE A 106 -9.90 -22.79 2.06
N THR A 107 -9.08 -23.66 2.64
CA THR A 107 -8.07 -24.44 1.90
C THR A 107 -8.53 -25.84 1.47
N GLU A 108 -9.61 -26.37 2.04
CA GLU A 108 -10.13 -27.72 1.76
C GLU A 108 -11.16 -27.77 0.60
N LYS A 109 -11.21 -26.75 -0.27
CA LYS A 109 -11.98 -26.74 -1.53
C LYS A 109 -11.05 -26.83 -2.74
#